data_AF-K1UIA1-F1
#
_entry.id   AF-K1UIA1-F1
#
_cell.length_a   1.000
_cell.length_b   1.000
_cell.length_c   1.000
_cell.angle_alpha   90.00
_cell.angle_beta   90.00
_cell.angle_gamma   90.00
#
_symmetry.space_group_name_H-M   'P 1'
#
loop_
_entity.id
_entity.type
_entity.pdbx_description
1 polymer ?
#
loop_
_entity_poly.entity_id
_entity_poly.type
_entity_poly.pdbx_seq_one_letter_code
_entity_poly.pdbx_strand_id
1 'polypeptide(L)'
;MNVGRMSIGLPCYVSATPNGILELLKRYQIETSGKKCVVLGRSNIVGKPMAALMMQKAYPGDATVTVCHSRSKDLVKECQEADIIIAALGQPNFVKAEMVKEGAVVIDVGTTRVPDASKKSGSS
;
A
#
# COMPACT_ATOMS: atom_id res chain seq x y z
N MET A 1 5.38 -19.05 1.73
CA MET A 1 5.98 -17.73 1.45
C MET A 1 7.38 -17.70 2.07
N ASN A 2 8.45 -17.50 1.30
CA ASN A 2 9.80 -17.40 1.85
C ASN A 2 10.14 -15.94 2.13
N VAL A 3 9.81 -15.46 3.33
CA VAL A 3 9.99 -14.06 3.77
C VAL A 3 11.46 -13.63 3.73
N GLY A 4 12.39 -14.55 4.03
CA GLY A 4 13.82 -14.29 3.99
C GLY A 4 14.29 -13.87 2.61
N ARG A 5 13.93 -14.64 1.57
CA ARG A 5 14.25 -14.31 0.17
C ARG A 5 13.71 -12.96 -0.26
N MET A 6 12.46 -12.65 0.07
CA MET A 6 11.85 -11.36 -0.25
C MET A 6 12.59 -10.20 0.41
N SER A 7 12.93 -10.36 1.69
CA SER A 7 13.61 -9.31 2.46
C SER A 7 14.97 -8.93 1.88
N ILE A 8 15.66 -9.88 1.25
CA ILE A 8 16.96 -9.67 0.61
C ILE A 8 16.85 -9.48 -0.92
N GLY A 9 15.64 -9.26 -1.45
CA GLY A 9 15.44 -8.99 -2.87
C GLY A 9 15.61 -10.20 -3.79
N LEU A 10 15.69 -11.42 -3.27
CA LEU A 10 15.76 -12.63 -4.09
C LEU A 10 14.39 -13.01 -4.65
N PRO A 11 14.34 -13.65 -5.83
CA PRO A 11 13.10 -14.12 -6.43
C PRO A 11 12.27 -14.93 -5.45
N CYS A 12 11.02 -14.57 -5.26
CA CYS A 12 10.10 -15.29 -4.39
C CYS A 12 8.65 -15.06 -4.84
N TYR A 13 7.75 -15.92 -4.38
CA TYR A 13 6.33 -15.71 -4.62
C TYR A 13 5.81 -14.55 -3.76
N VAL A 14 5.35 -13.51 -4.43
CA VAL A 14 4.65 -12.36 -3.83
C VAL A 14 3.15 -12.60 -3.92
N SER A 15 2.40 -12.26 -2.87
CA SER A 15 0.94 -12.38 -2.87
C SER A 15 0.29 -11.51 -3.98
N ALA A 16 -0.92 -11.86 -4.39
CA ALA A 16 -1.60 -11.18 -5.50
C ALA A 16 -1.80 -9.68 -5.25
N THR A 17 -2.10 -9.26 -4.02
CA THR A 17 -2.40 -7.85 -3.70
C THR A 17 -1.17 -6.94 -3.84
N PRO A 18 0.00 -7.18 -3.20
CA PRO A 18 1.20 -6.38 -3.46
C PRO A 18 1.63 -6.39 -4.94
N ASN A 19 1.50 -7.53 -5.63
CA ASN A 19 1.78 -7.58 -7.07
C ASN A 19 0.83 -6.70 -7.88
N GLY A 20 -0.46 -6.71 -7.57
CA GLY A 20 -1.45 -5.83 -8.19
C GLY A 20 -1.13 -4.35 -7.95
N ILE A 21 -0.69 -4.00 -6.75
CA ILE A 21 -0.26 -2.63 -6.42
C ILE A 21 0.96 -2.21 -7.27
N LEU A 22 1.99 -3.05 -7.37
CA LEU A 22 3.14 -2.78 -8.22
C LEU A 22 2.73 -2.64 -9.70
N GLU A 23 1.83 -3.49 -10.18
CA GLU A 23 1.33 -3.43 -11.55
C GLU A 23 0.57 -2.12 -11.83
N LEU A 24 -0.24 -1.63 -10.88
CA LEU A 24 -0.88 -0.32 -10.99
C LEU A 24 0.16 0.80 -11.08
N LEU A 25 1.14 0.82 -10.18
CA LEU A 25 2.23 1.81 -10.21
C LEU A 25 2.97 1.82 -11.56
N LYS A 26 3.27 0.63 -12.13
CA LYS A 26 3.87 0.51 -13.47
C LYS A 26 2.99 1.08 -14.57
N ARG A 27 1.72 0.68 -14.60
CA ARG A 27 0.78 1.06 -15.68
C ARG A 27 0.55 2.56 -15.73
N TYR A 28 0.47 3.20 -14.57
CA TYR A 28 0.31 4.65 -14.46
C TYR A 28 1.64 5.40 -14.47
N GLN A 29 2.76 4.71 -14.68
CA GLN A 29 4.10 5.30 -14.76
C GLN A 29 4.43 6.17 -13.54
N ILE A 30 3.97 5.76 -12.36
CA ILE A 30 4.23 6.49 -11.12
C ILE A 30 5.72 6.34 -10.79
N GLU A 31 6.41 7.47 -10.69
CA GLU A 31 7.78 7.51 -10.22
C GLU A 31 7.82 7.14 -8.73
N THR A 32 8.59 6.11 -8.37
CA THR A 32 8.71 5.64 -6.98
C THR A 32 10.09 5.86 -6.37
N SER A 33 11.12 5.99 -7.21
CA SER A 33 12.50 6.14 -6.77
C SER A 33 12.68 7.39 -5.91
N GLY A 34 13.27 7.24 -4.72
CA GLY A 34 13.52 8.31 -3.76
C GLY A 34 12.28 8.90 -3.09
N LYS A 35 11.06 8.52 -3.48
CA LYS A 35 9.81 9.03 -2.91
C LYS A 35 9.60 8.54 -1.48
N LYS A 36 8.94 9.34 -0.63
CA LYS A 36 8.45 8.91 0.68
C LYS A 36 7.18 8.08 0.49
N CYS A 37 7.28 6.78 0.72
CA CYS A 37 6.16 5.84 0.68
C CYS A 37 5.72 5.47 2.10
N VAL A 38 4.47 5.77 2.45
CA VAL A 38 3.85 5.31 3.70
C VAL A 38 2.99 4.09 3.42
N VAL A 39 3.33 2.97 4.06
CA VAL A 39 2.50 1.76 4.07
C VAL A 39 1.70 1.73 5.37
N LEU A 40 0.39 1.93 5.27
CA LEU A 40 -0.53 1.81 6.40
C LEU A 40 -0.92 0.34 6.56
N GLY A 41 -0.49 -0.28 7.65
CA GLY A 41 -0.77 -1.68 7.95
C GLY A 41 0.48 -2.56 7.81
N ARG A 42 0.56 -3.56 8.69
CA ARG A 42 1.71 -4.47 8.81
C ARG A 42 1.32 -5.94 8.84
N SER A 43 0.26 -6.28 8.12
CA SER A 43 -0.17 -7.68 7.95
C SER A 43 0.92 -8.48 7.22
N ASN A 44 0.99 -9.79 7.48
CA ASN A 44 1.93 -10.67 6.80
C ASN A 44 1.57 -10.89 5.31
N ILE A 45 0.31 -10.63 4.94
CA ILE A 45 -0.22 -10.90 3.60
C ILE A 45 -0.10 -9.71 2.64
N VAL A 46 -0.08 -8.47 3.14
CA VAL A 46 -0.03 -7.25 2.32
C VAL A 46 0.98 -6.25 2.85
N GLY A 47 0.81 -5.75 4.08
CA GLY A 47 1.59 -4.61 4.58
C GLY A 47 3.11 -4.85 4.60
N LYS A 48 3.55 -5.95 5.24
CA LYS A 48 4.97 -6.31 5.28
C LYS A 48 5.57 -6.62 3.90
N PRO A 49 4.95 -7.47 3.05
CA PRO A 49 5.49 -7.69 1.71
C PRO A 49 5.52 -6.42 0.87
N MET A 50 4.51 -5.56 0.96
CA MET A 50 4.49 -4.29 0.23
C MET A 50 5.63 -3.37 0.66
N ALA A 51 5.87 -3.23 1.97
CA ALA A 51 6.97 -2.43 2.49
C ALA A 51 8.33 -2.94 1.99
N ALA A 52 8.53 -4.27 2.02
CA ALA A 52 9.75 -4.89 1.50
C ALA A 52 9.94 -4.63 0.01
N LEU A 53 8.89 -4.74 -0.80
CA LEU A 53 8.94 -4.48 -2.25
C LEU A 53 9.22 -3.02 -2.56
N MET A 54 8.56 -2.09 -1.87
CA MET A 54 8.76 -0.64 -2.10
C MET A 54 10.16 -0.16 -1.76
N MET A 55 10.86 -0.82 -0.81
CA MET A 55 12.24 -0.46 -0.46
C MET A 55 13.30 -1.19 -1.29
N GLN A 56 12.94 -2.21 -2.08
CA GLN A 56 13.92 -2.88 -2.94
C GLN A 56 14.45 -1.92 -3.99
N LYS A 57 15.73 -2.04 -4.35
CA LYS A 57 16.35 -1.31 -5.47
C LYS A 57 15.83 -1.84 -6.82
N ALA A 58 14.57 -1.54 -7.13
CA ALA A 58 13.84 -2.02 -8.30
C ALA A 58 12.71 -1.05 -8.65
N TYR A 59 12.16 -1.14 -9.87
CA TYR A 59 10.98 -0.39 -10.28
C TYR A 59 9.76 -1.29 -10.50
N PRO A 60 8.60 -0.95 -9.92
CA PRO A 60 8.37 0.02 -8.86
C PRO A 60 8.98 -0.43 -7.55
N GLY A 61 9.42 0.56 -6.77
CA GLY A 61 10.27 0.39 -5.60
C GLY A 61 11.26 1.53 -5.47
N ASP A 62 12.40 1.27 -4.84
CA ASP A 62 13.47 2.23 -4.57
C ASP A 62 13.00 3.46 -3.79
N ALA A 63 11.96 3.29 -2.97
CA ALA A 63 11.35 4.33 -2.16
C ALA A 63 11.92 4.37 -0.73
N THR A 64 11.82 5.53 -0.09
CA THR A 64 11.99 5.65 1.37
C THR A 64 10.69 5.22 2.04
N VAL A 65 10.70 4.08 2.74
CA VAL A 65 9.47 3.46 3.26
C VAL A 65 9.29 3.68 4.76
N THR A 66 8.13 4.22 5.14
CA THR A 66 7.64 4.25 6.53
C THR A 66 6.45 3.31 6.68
N VAL A 67 6.49 2.40 7.66
CA VAL A 67 5.37 1.51 7.96
C VAL A 67 4.61 2.02 9.18
N CYS A 68 3.35 2.40 9.00
CA CYS A 68 2.48 2.84 10.08
C CYS A 68 1.47 1.75 10.49
N HIS A 69 0.97 1.81 11.72
CA HIS A 69 -0.02 0.88 12.26
C HIS A 69 -0.84 1.53 13.39
N SER A 70 -1.76 0.79 13.99
CA SER A 70 -2.67 1.26 15.06
C SER A 70 -2.01 1.82 16.34
N ARG A 71 -0.68 1.77 16.45
CA ARG A 71 0.09 2.35 17.57
C ARG A 71 1.12 3.38 17.11
N SER A 72 1.11 3.76 15.83
CA SER A 72 1.91 4.87 15.33
C SER A 72 1.38 6.16 15.94
N LYS A 73 2.26 6.95 16.57
CA LYS A 73 1.87 8.10 17.39
C LYS A 73 1.27 9.24 16.57
N ASP A 74 1.84 9.52 15.40
CA ASP A 74 1.43 10.65 14.56
C ASP A 74 1.20 10.21 13.11
N LEU A 75 0.20 9.33 12.96
CA LEU A 75 -0.11 8.69 11.69
C LEU A 75 -0.55 9.72 10.62
N VAL A 76 -1.24 10.79 11.02
CA VAL A 76 -1.68 11.85 10.10
C VAL A 76 -0.46 12.58 9.53
N LYS A 77 0.48 13.00 10.38
CA LYS A 77 1.70 13.69 9.94
C LYS A 77 2.51 12.83 8.96
N GLU A 78 2.69 11.55 9.26
CA GLU A 78 3.44 10.65 8.35
C GLU A 78 2.80 10.59 6.97
N CYS A 79 1.46 10.52 6.90
CA CYS A 79 0.73 10.49 5.63
C CYS A 79 0.82 11.84 4.89
N GLN A 80 0.74 12.97 5.60
CA GLN A 80 0.85 14.30 5.00
C GLN A 80 2.23 14.59 4.40
N GLU A 81 3.27 13.89 4.83
CA GLU A 81 4.61 14.02 4.22
C GLU A 81 4.80 13.05 3.03
N ALA A 82 3.96 12.03 2.90
CA ALA A 82 4.13 10.94 1.94
C ALA A 82 3.79 11.36 0.50
N ASP A 83 4.66 10.99 -0.44
CA ASP A 83 4.37 11.07 -1.88
C ASP A 83 3.45 9.92 -2.33
N ILE A 84 3.55 8.77 -1.65
CA ILE A 84 2.78 7.57 -1.95
C ILE A 84 2.23 7.03 -0.63
N ILE A 85 0.91 6.81 -0.57
CA ILE A 85 0.23 6.17 0.56
C ILE A 85 -0.38 4.86 0.06
N ILE A 86 0.01 3.74 0.67
CA ILE A 86 -0.58 2.42 0.41
C ILE A 86 -1.34 1.97 1.65
N ALA A 87 -2.68 1.92 1.57
CA ALA A 87 -3.55 1.54 2.67
C ALA A 87 -3.89 0.05 2.65
N ALA A 88 -3.14 -0.74 3.44
CA ALA A 88 -3.23 -2.20 3.54
C ALA A 88 -3.91 -2.68 4.83
N LEU A 89 -5.02 -2.04 5.21
CA LEU A 89 -5.68 -2.22 6.51
C LEU A 89 -6.98 -3.04 6.47
N GLY A 90 -7.49 -3.39 5.30
CA GLY A 90 -8.79 -4.09 5.18
C GLY A 90 -9.99 -3.26 5.65
N GLN A 91 -9.79 -1.95 5.86
CA GLN A 91 -10.80 -0.99 6.24
C GLN A 91 -10.93 0.03 5.11
N PRO A 92 -12.09 0.07 4.41
CA PRO A 92 -12.29 1.00 3.32
C PRO A 92 -12.38 2.42 3.87
N ASN A 93 -11.94 3.41 3.09
CA ASN A 93 -12.02 4.83 3.44
C ASN A 93 -11.26 5.19 4.73
N PHE A 94 -10.24 4.41 5.11
CA PHE A 94 -9.40 4.73 6.25
C PHE A 94 -8.58 6.00 5.99
N VAL A 95 -8.07 6.14 4.76
CA VAL A 95 -7.35 7.34 4.33
C VAL A 95 -8.37 8.44 4.07
N LYS A 96 -8.26 9.52 4.82
CA LYS A 96 -9.13 10.70 4.72
C LYS A 96 -8.41 11.84 4.02
N ALA A 97 -9.16 12.81 3.52
CA ALA A 97 -8.62 13.96 2.78
C ALA A 97 -7.53 14.71 3.57
N GLU A 98 -7.72 14.91 4.89
CA GLU A 98 -6.75 15.60 5.74
C GLU A 98 -5.40 14.87 5.87
N MET A 99 -5.34 13.59 5.53
CA MET A 99 -4.14 12.77 5.61
C MET A 99 -3.30 12.83 4.34
N VAL A 100 -3.84 13.38 3.25
CA VAL A 100 -3.25 13.30 1.90
C VAL A 100 -2.75 14.67 1.49
N LYS A 101 -1.45 14.78 1.19
CA LYS A 101 -0.91 16.01 0.59
C LYS A 101 -1.31 16.14 -0.88
N GLU A 102 -1.31 17.36 -1.38
CA GLU A 102 -1.52 17.63 -2.79
C GLU A 102 -0.48 16.89 -3.65
N GLY A 103 -0.96 16.27 -4.74
CA GLY A 103 -0.13 15.49 -5.66
C GLY A 103 0.30 14.11 -5.16
N ALA A 104 -0.11 13.68 -3.96
CA ALA A 104 0.19 12.33 -3.48
C ALA A 104 -0.60 11.25 -4.24
N VAL A 105 0.06 10.11 -4.44
CA VAL A 105 -0.56 8.90 -4.97
C VAL A 105 -1.13 8.09 -3.82
N VAL A 106 -2.43 7.80 -3.86
CA VAL A 106 -3.11 6.99 -2.84
C VAL A 106 -3.60 5.68 -3.45
N ILE A 107 -3.22 4.56 -2.83
CA ILE A 107 -3.67 3.23 -3.19
C ILE A 107 -4.38 2.62 -1.99
N ASP A 108 -5.72 2.58 -2.04
CA ASP A 108 -6.55 1.91 -1.03
C ASP A 108 -6.89 0.49 -1.50
N VAL A 109 -6.38 -0.52 -0.79
CA VAL A 109 -6.66 -1.95 -1.09
C VAL A 109 -7.75 -2.54 -0.20
N GLY A 110 -8.59 -1.70 0.42
CA GLY A 110 -9.78 -2.14 1.14
C GLY A 110 -10.67 -3.03 0.27
N THR A 111 -10.84 -4.29 0.66
CA THR A 111 -11.69 -5.28 -0.04
C THR A 111 -13.12 -5.33 0.50
N THR A 112 -13.43 -4.53 1.53
CA THR A 112 -14.73 -4.55 2.20
C THR A 112 -15.79 -3.95 1.28
N ARG A 113 -16.76 -4.79 0.87
CA ARG A 113 -17.97 -4.32 0.18
C ARG A 113 -18.67 -3.29 1.06
N VAL A 114 -18.78 -2.07 0.56
CA VAL A 114 -19.72 -1.10 1.11
C VAL A 114 -21.12 -1.60 0.73
N PRO A 115 -22.06 -1.79 1.69
CA PRO A 115 -23.44 -2.09 1.35
C PRO A 115 -23.99 -0.97 0.47
N ASP A 116 -24.28 -1.29 -0.78
CA ASP A 116 -24.89 -0.36 -1.72
C ASP A 116 -26.37 -0.68 -1.82
N ALA A 117 -27.21 0.13 -1.17
CA ALA A 117 -28.66 -0.05 -1.17
C ALA A 117 -29.30 0.10 -2.58
N SER A 118 -28.53 0.56 -3.58
CA SER A 118 -28.99 0.71 -4.96
C SER A 118 -28.71 -0.51 -5.86
N LYS A 119 -27.92 -1.50 -5.40
CA LYS A 119 -27.61 -2.70 -6.18
C LYS A 119 -28.48 -3.87 -5.73
N LYS A 120 -29.23 -4.47 -6.66
CA LYS A 120 -29.88 -5.77 -6.42
C LYS A 120 -28.80 -6.77 -6.00
N SER A 121 -28.91 -7.28 -4.78
CA SER A 121 -28.09 -8.38 -4.30
C SER A 121 -28.43 -9.62 -5.12
N GLY A 122 -27.64 -9.90 -6.14
CA GLY A 122 -27.72 -11.14 -6.90
C GLY A 122 -27.20 -12.28 -6.04
N SER A 123 -28.10 -13.13 -5.56
CA SER A 123 -27.81 -14.49 -5.11
C SER A 123 -28.06 -15.43 -6.28
N SER A 124 -27.00 -16.07 -6.78
CA SER A 124 -27.04 -17.24 -7.65
C SER A 124 -25.86 -18.12 -7.26
#